data_AF-A0A520A8T1-F1
#
_entry.id   AF-A0A520A8T1-F1
#
_cell.length_a   1.000
_cell.length_b   1.000
_cell.length_c   1.000
_cell.angle_alpha   90.00
_cell.angle_beta   90.00
_cell.angle_gamma   90.00
#
_symmetry.space_group_name_H-M   'P 1'
#
loop_
_entity.id
_entity.type
_entity.pdbx_description
1 polymer ?
#
loop_
_entity_poly.entity_id
_entity_poly.type
_entity_poly.pdbx_seq_one_letter_code
_entity_poly.pdbx_strand_id
1 'polypeptide(L)'
;MSPKTAMPDKWLREAYAKKAMNEKDYPNAVKLYTESLKPIRYLWITYEDPGKFQKYTGRADAYVGLKDYVSAKKDYEAALAFKPDHQPAIEGLAKLEAILSTETRTDKTPPQIAVTEPSNTRGLKVTVAGKDVMVKGKATDANGIKLVKINGVQVYSKEEGDFWGSVVLNEGINKVVIQATDIAGNTGEQVFEIERPSAAVIAVSPAIVPVELKPGKNYALLIASQNYDDGQIPSLENPIADAIKLKQILKSTYNFTDENLFQLFNPLKSDFKKKFLEIKEVIQPEDNLLIFYAGHGIWVEKEKKGYWLLTDAARNDANTWLPNKEVLNMIAELPSRHTLLITDACFSGSVFKTRGLGADAPAALREMSNKISRVAITSGNDSEVPDESVFMKYLVKALTENKEKYLTAQKMFINQIIEAVMNETKTEPRYGTLELAGHVGGDFIFTKK
;
A
#
# COMPACT_ATOMS: atom_id res chain seq x y z
N MET A 1 43.39 16.14 -3.46
CA MET A 1 42.00 16.08 -3.97
C MET A 1 41.89 14.86 -4.87
N SER A 2 40.91 13.97 -4.65
CA SER A 2 40.64 12.89 -5.60
C SER A 2 39.86 13.44 -6.79
N PRO A 3 40.23 13.14 -8.05
CA PRO A 3 39.46 13.59 -9.21
C PRO A 3 38.12 12.85 -9.22
N LYS A 4 37.02 13.59 -9.06
CA LYS A 4 35.68 13.07 -9.35
C LYS A 4 35.66 12.68 -10.83
N THR A 5 35.55 11.39 -11.11
CA THR A 5 35.35 10.88 -12.47
C THR A 5 34.03 11.42 -13.00
N ALA A 6 34.12 12.40 -13.91
CA ALA A 6 32.97 12.81 -14.69
C ALA A 6 32.45 11.59 -15.46
N MET A 7 31.15 11.32 -15.35
CA MET A 7 30.52 10.24 -16.13
C MET A 7 30.77 10.51 -17.63
N PRO A 8 31.19 9.51 -18.42
CA PRO A 8 31.49 9.72 -19.82
C PRO A 8 30.28 10.20 -20.62
N ASP A 9 30.58 10.76 -21.79
CA ASP A 9 29.60 11.21 -22.78
C ASP A 9 28.48 10.17 -22.97
N LYS A 10 27.24 10.64 -23.11
CA LYS A 10 26.02 9.82 -23.13
C LYS A 10 26.09 8.74 -24.21
N TRP A 11 26.75 9.04 -25.32
CA TRP A 11 26.98 8.14 -26.45
C TRP A 11 27.98 7.00 -26.17
N LEU A 12 28.91 7.18 -25.22
CA LEU A 12 29.92 6.17 -24.89
C LEU A 12 29.47 5.19 -23.79
N ARG A 13 28.37 5.47 -23.07
CA ARG A 13 27.95 4.69 -21.90
C ARG A 13 27.79 3.20 -22.15
N GLU A 14 27.32 2.83 -23.35
CA GLU A 14 27.21 1.43 -23.76
C GLU A 14 28.58 0.77 -23.98
N ALA A 15 29.54 1.49 -24.56
CA ALA A 15 30.91 1.01 -24.71
C ALA A 15 31.59 0.83 -23.34
N TYR A 16 31.34 1.74 -22.39
CA TYR A 16 31.79 1.57 -21.00
C TYR A 16 31.08 0.41 -20.28
N ALA A 17 29.79 0.17 -20.54
CA ALA A 17 29.08 -0.98 -19.99
C ALA A 17 29.64 -2.31 -20.53
N LYS A 18 29.92 -2.39 -21.85
CA LYS A 18 30.60 -3.52 -22.49
C LYS A 18 32.03 -3.72 -21.96
N LYS A 19 32.76 -2.63 -21.67
CA LYS A 19 34.05 -2.70 -21.00
C LYS A 19 33.93 -3.29 -19.58
N ALA A 20 33.00 -2.78 -18.76
CA ALA A 20 32.76 -3.30 -17.41
C ALA A 20 32.36 -4.78 -17.41
N MET A 21 31.57 -5.23 -18.40
CA MET A 21 31.26 -6.66 -18.61
C MET A 21 32.51 -7.50 -18.87
N ASN A 22 33.42 -7.04 -19.73
CA ASN A 22 34.69 -7.73 -20.01
C ASN A 22 35.61 -7.78 -18.77
N GLU A 23 35.57 -6.74 -17.93
CA GLU A 23 36.28 -6.65 -16.65
C GLU A 23 35.58 -7.43 -15.51
N LYS A 24 34.40 -8.03 -15.78
CA LYS A 24 33.52 -8.70 -14.80
C LYS A 24 33.01 -7.79 -13.66
N ASP A 25 33.03 -6.48 -13.89
CA ASP A 25 32.44 -5.46 -13.00
C ASP A 25 30.94 -5.33 -13.29
N TYR A 26 30.20 -6.41 -12.99
CA TYR A 26 28.77 -6.51 -13.27
C TYR A 26 27.91 -5.43 -12.57
N PRO A 27 28.15 -5.00 -11.30
CA PRO A 27 27.38 -3.93 -10.68
C PRO A 27 27.46 -2.60 -11.45
N ASN A 28 28.67 -2.28 -11.94
CA ASN A 28 28.92 -1.08 -12.74
C ASN A 28 28.32 -1.21 -14.15
N ALA A 29 28.40 -2.39 -14.78
CA ALA A 29 27.74 -2.67 -16.05
C ALA A 29 26.21 -2.47 -15.94
N VAL A 30 25.55 -3.02 -14.92
CA VAL A 30 24.10 -2.81 -14.67
C VAL A 30 23.76 -1.33 -14.55
N LYS A 31 24.56 -0.56 -13.80
CA LYS A 31 24.38 0.89 -13.65
C LYS A 31 24.51 1.61 -15.00
N LEU A 32 25.56 1.33 -15.76
CA LEU A 32 25.84 1.99 -17.04
C LEU A 32 24.78 1.67 -18.12
N TYR A 33 24.30 0.42 -18.18
CA TYR A 33 23.16 0.08 -19.06
C TYR A 33 21.85 0.73 -18.59
N THR A 34 21.59 0.77 -17.28
CA THR A 34 20.39 1.46 -16.74
C THR A 34 20.41 2.96 -17.05
N GLU A 35 21.58 3.59 -17.05
CA GLU A 35 21.74 4.99 -17.47
C GLU A 35 21.69 5.21 -18.98
N SER A 36 22.00 4.19 -19.80
CA SER A 36 21.95 4.26 -21.27
C SER A 36 20.56 3.91 -21.85
N LEU A 37 19.70 3.24 -21.07
CA LEU A 37 18.29 2.97 -21.34
C LEU A 37 17.36 4.18 -21.07
N LYS A 38 17.85 5.23 -20.41
CA LYS A 38 17.06 6.45 -20.16
C LYS A 38 16.81 7.19 -21.48
N PRO A 39 15.56 7.62 -21.77
CA PRO A 39 15.20 8.24 -23.05
C PRO A 39 16.04 9.47 -23.37
N ILE A 40 16.20 9.76 -24.66
CA ILE A 40 16.90 10.97 -25.12
C ILE A 40 15.86 12.08 -25.28
N ARG A 41 15.85 13.01 -24.33
CA ARG A 41 15.13 14.29 -24.47
C ARG A 41 16.04 15.28 -25.19
N TYR A 42 15.59 15.81 -26.32
CA TYR A 42 16.18 16.95 -27.00
C TYR A 42 15.08 17.96 -27.26
N LEU A 43 15.14 19.11 -26.58
CA LEU A 43 14.04 20.06 -26.48
C LEU A 43 12.75 19.33 -26.04
N TRP A 44 11.64 19.53 -26.77
CA TRP A 44 10.32 18.93 -26.52
C TRP A 44 10.20 17.49 -27.02
N ILE A 45 11.18 16.99 -27.79
CA ILE A 45 11.09 15.69 -28.47
C ILE A 45 11.77 14.63 -27.61
N THR A 46 11.03 13.54 -27.35
CA THR A 46 11.57 12.32 -26.74
C THR A 46 11.88 11.31 -27.84
N TYR A 47 13.16 10.99 -28.02
CA TYR A 47 13.61 9.96 -28.94
C TYR A 47 13.80 8.63 -28.20
N GLU A 48 13.02 7.62 -28.59
CA GLU A 48 13.23 6.22 -28.24
C GLU A 48 14.40 5.68 -29.07
N ASP A 49 15.38 5.06 -28.42
CA ASP A 49 16.55 4.51 -29.08
C ASP A 49 16.22 3.21 -29.85
N PRO A 50 16.44 3.13 -31.17
CA PRO A 50 16.22 1.90 -31.93
C PRO A 50 17.05 0.71 -31.43
N GLY A 51 18.20 0.95 -30.79
CA GLY A 51 19.09 -0.07 -30.21
C GLY A 51 18.74 -0.53 -28.79
N LYS A 52 17.61 -0.07 -28.21
CA LYS A 52 17.21 -0.34 -26.82
C LYS A 52 17.24 -1.83 -26.44
N PHE A 53 16.87 -2.73 -27.37
CA PHE A 53 16.93 -4.19 -27.18
C PHE A 53 18.35 -4.71 -26.88
N GLN A 54 19.38 -4.14 -27.50
CA GLN A 54 20.78 -4.53 -27.25
C GLN A 54 21.22 -4.14 -25.83
N LYS A 55 20.73 -3.00 -25.33
CA LYS A 55 21.00 -2.49 -23.98
C LYS A 55 20.28 -3.29 -22.91
N TYR A 56 19.04 -3.72 -23.18
CA TYR A 56 18.33 -4.69 -22.32
C TYR A 56 19.09 -6.01 -22.26
N THR A 57 19.49 -6.58 -23.41
CA THR A 57 20.27 -7.84 -23.47
C THR A 57 21.59 -7.73 -22.69
N GLY A 58 22.38 -6.67 -22.92
CA GLY A 58 23.64 -6.47 -22.20
C GLY A 58 23.46 -6.24 -20.69
N ARG A 59 22.32 -5.70 -20.25
CA ARG A 59 21.97 -5.58 -18.84
C ARG A 59 21.49 -6.90 -18.25
N ALA A 60 20.74 -7.70 -19.00
CA ALA A 60 20.40 -9.06 -18.63
C ALA A 60 21.65 -9.91 -18.39
N ASP A 61 22.62 -9.88 -19.32
CA ASP A 61 23.92 -10.57 -19.18
C ASP A 61 24.67 -10.12 -17.90
N ALA A 62 24.59 -8.83 -17.56
CA ALA A 62 25.18 -8.30 -16.33
C ALA A 62 24.45 -8.80 -15.07
N TYR A 63 23.12 -8.90 -15.09
CA TYR A 63 22.33 -9.50 -14.03
C TYR A 63 22.60 -11.01 -13.87
N VAL A 64 22.80 -11.77 -14.96
CA VAL A 64 23.27 -13.17 -14.90
C VAL A 64 24.64 -13.24 -14.20
N GLY A 65 25.57 -12.33 -14.51
CA GLY A 65 26.86 -12.22 -13.82
C GLY A 65 26.76 -11.94 -12.31
N LEU A 66 25.68 -11.28 -11.87
CA LEU A 66 25.36 -11.02 -10.45
C LEU A 66 24.56 -12.14 -9.78
N LYS A 67 24.09 -13.15 -10.54
CA LYS A 67 23.07 -14.12 -10.12
C LYS A 67 21.70 -13.51 -9.76
N ASP A 68 21.39 -12.31 -10.29
CA ASP A 68 20.04 -11.73 -10.22
C ASP A 68 19.21 -12.22 -11.40
N TYR A 69 18.82 -13.49 -11.35
CA TYR A 69 18.18 -14.17 -12.47
C TYR A 69 16.76 -13.64 -12.77
N VAL A 70 16.08 -13.09 -11.76
CA VAL A 70 14.76 -12.45 -11.91
C VAL A 70 14.89 -11.19 -12.76
N SER A 71 15.84 -10.30 -12.43
CA SER A 71 16.11 -9.11 -13.26
C SER A 71 16.64 -9.48 -14.64
N ALA A 72 17.47 -10.52 -14.75
CA ALA A 72 18.00 -11.00 -16.04
C ALA A 72 16.89 -11.47 -16.98
N LYS A 73 15.99 -12.35 -16.51
CA LYS A 73 14.87 -12.88 -17.30
C LYS A 73 14.00 -11.75 -17.86
N LYS A 74 13.62 -10.82 -17.00
CA LYS A 74 12.81 -9.64 -17.33
C LYS A 74 13.44 -8.74 -18.40
N ASP A 75 14.76 -8.58 -18.38
CA ASP A 75 15.47 -7.79 -19.39
C ASP A 75 15.64 -8.55 -20.72
N TYR A 76 15.83 -9.87 -20.72
CA TYR A 76 15.78 -10.66 -21.97
C TYR A 76 14.37 -10.62 -22.60
N GLU A 77 13.32 -10.78 -21.80
CA GLU A 77 11.93 -10.64 -22.25
C GLU A 77 11.64 -9.23 -22.80
N ALA A 78 12.14 -8.18 -22.14
CA ALA A 78 12.05 -6.81 -22.64
C ALA A 78 12.78 -6.65 -23.99
N ALA A 79 13.99 -7.20 -24.14
CA ALA A 79 14.72 -7.17 -25.41
C ALA A 79 13.93 -7.84 -26.55
N LEU A 80 13.31 -9.00 -26.28
CA LEU A 80 12.49 -9.74 -27.24
C LEU A 80 11.16 -9.04 -27.56
N ALA A 81 10.57 -8.33 -26.60
CA ALA A 81 9.38 -7.50 -26.86
C ALA A 81 9.68 -6.33 -27.82
N PHE A 82 10.90 -5.77 -27.80
CA PHE A 82 11.35 -4.78 -28.78
C PHE A 82 11.82 -5.41 -30.11
N LYS A 83 12.44 -6.59 -30.06
CA LYS A 83 12.92 -7.31 -31.24
C LYS A 83 12.81 -8.84 -31.07
N PRO A 84 11.72 -9.48 -31.54
CA PRO A 84 11.47 -10.91 -31.31
C PRO A 84 12.50 -11.86 -31.93
N ASP A 85 13.17 -11.46 -33.01
CA ASP A 85 14.24 -12.21 -33.69
C ASP A 85 15.65 -11.92 -33.13
N HIS A 86 15.77 -11.27 -31.95
CA HIS A 86 17.07 -10.93 -31.39
C HIS A 86 17.78 -12.15 -30.77
N GLN A 87 18.47 -12.90 -31.64
CA GLN A 87 19.18 -14.14 -31.30
C GLN A 87 20.00 -14.12 -29.99
N PRO A 88 20.79 -13.08 -29.65
CA PRO A 88 21.48 -13.01 -28.36
C PRO A 88 20.56 -13.05 -27.13
N ALA A 89 19.37 -12.45 -27.18
CA ALA A 89 18.41 -12.52 -26.09
C ALA A 89 17.66 -13.86 -26.04
N ILE A 90 17.38 -14.48 -27.20
CA ILE A 90 16.81 -15.84 -27.27
C ILE A 90 17.79 -16.83 -26.63
N GLU A 91 19.07 -16.78 -27.01
CA GLU A 91 20.10 -17.66 -26.46
C GLU A 91 20.42 -17.35 -25.01
N GLY A 92 20.42 -16.08 -24.62
CA GLY A 92 20.61 -15.64 -23.24
C GLY A 92 19.51 -16.18 -22.33
N LEU A 93 18.25 -16.06 -22.75
CA LEU A 93 17.08 -16.60 -22.05
C LEU A 93 17.13 -18.14 -21.98
N ALA A 94 17.44 -18.84 -23.07
CA ALA A 94 17.57 -20.30 -23.06
C ALA A 94 18.73 -20.80 -22.15
N LYS A 95 19.86 -20.07 -22.12
CA LYS A 95 20.96 -20.34 -21.18
C LYS A 95 20.54 -20.07 -19.74
N LEU A 96 19.80 -19.00 -19.49
CA LEU A 96 19.25 -18.66 -18.18
C LEU A 96 18.25 -19.71 -17.69
N GLU A 97 17.35 -20.20 -18.54
CA GLU A 97 16.42 -21.29 -18.24
C GLU A 97 17.17 -22.61 -17.93
N ALA A 98 18.26 -22.90 -18.64
CA ALA A 98 19.11 -24.06 -18.35
C ALA A 98 19.88 -23.93 -17.01
N ILE A 99 20.37 -22.72 -16.68
CA ILE A 99 20.99 -22.41 -15.38
C ILE A 99 19.96 -22.56 -14.27
N LEU A 100 18.81 -21.88 -14.38
CA LEU A 100 17.70 -21.95 -13.42
C LEU A 100 17.22 -23.39 -13.23
N SER A 101 17.05 -24.17 -14.30
CA SER A 101 16.69 -25.59 -14.22
C SER A 101 17.74 -26.44 -13.49
N THR A 102 19.03 -26.10 -13.62
CA THR A 102 20.13 -26.81 -12.95
C THR A 102 20.24 -26.40 -11.48
N GLU A 103 20.18 -25.12 -11.17
CA GLU A 103 20.18 -24.60 -9.79
C GLU A 103 18.92 -25.08 -9.05
N THR A 104 17.72 -24.98 -9.64
CA THR A 104 16.46 -25.55 -9.09
C THR A 104 16.55 -27.05 -8.79
N ARG A 105 17.33 -27.83 -9.55
CA ARG A 105 17.49 -29.29 -9.32
C ARG A 105 18.60 -29.65 -8.32
N THR A 106 19.44 -28.68 -7.96
CA THR A 106 20.59 -28.88 -7.05
C THR A 106 20.44 -28.15 -5.73
N ASP A 107 19.52 -27.18 -5.68
CA ASP A 107 19.09 -26.47 -4.49
C ASP A 107 18.45 -27.41 -3.46
N LYS A 108 18.87 -27.22 -2.21
CA LYS A 108 18.40 -27.92 -1.01
C LYS A 108 18.23 -26.95 0.17
N THR A 109 18.39 -25.66 -0.07
CA THR A 109 18.26 -24.62 0.94
C THR A 109 16.80 -24.18 1.03
N PRO A 110 16.15 -24.29 2.20
CA PRO A 110 14.78 -23.80 2.34
C PRO A 110 14.72 -22.27 2.45
N PRO A 111 13.66 -21.62 1.94
CA PRO A 111 13.45 -20.18 2.08
C PRO A 111 13.54 -19.66 3.52
N GLN A 112 14.13 -18.48 3.69
CA GLN A 112 14.10 -17.74 4.96
C GLN A 112 12.86 -16.83 5.02
N ILE A 113 12.12 -16.85 6.13
CA ILE A 113 10.86 -16.12 6.28
C ILE A 113 11.01 -15.03 7.35
N ALA A 114 10.81 -13.76 6.97
CA ALA A 114 10.78 -12.62 7.87
C ALA A 114 9.35 -12.05 7.95
N VAL A 115 8.73 -12.09 9.14
CA VAL A 115 7.42 -11.48 9.39
C VAL A 115 7.57 -9.98 9.64
N THR A 116 6.89 -9.16 8.85
CA THR A 116 6.91 -7.68 8.94
C THR A 116 5.69 -7.14 9.66
N GLU A 117 4.52 -7.76 9.47
CA GLU A 117 3.28 -7.49 10.22
C GLU A 117 2.71 -8.83 10.72
N PRO A 118 2.25 -8.95 11.97
CA PRO A 118 2.39 -7.97 13.06
C PRO A 118 3.86 -7.75 13.44
N SER A 119 4.21 -6.49 13.77
CA SER A 119 5.60 -6.08 13.97
C SER A 119 6.23 -6.73 15.20
N ASN A 120 7.05 -7.77 15.01
CA ASN A 120 7.60 -8.56 16.10
C ASN A 120 8.89 -7.94 16.68
N THR A 121 8.74 -7.01 17.63
CA THR A 121 9.87 -6.50 18.41
C THR A 121 10.34 -7.54 19.44
N ARG A 122 11.30 -8.38 19.04
CA ARG A 122 12.19 -9.21 19.87
C ARG A 122 11.52 -9.90 21.08
N GLY A 123 10.96 -11.09 20.86
CA GLY A 123 10.68 -12.05 21.94
C GLY A 123 9.45 -11.76 22.80
N LEU A 124 8.56 -10.87 22.35
CA LEU A 124 7.28 -10.59 22.98
C LEU A 124 6.15 -11.31 22.24
N LYS A 125 5.23 -11.93 22.98
CA LYS A 125 3.93 -12.40 22.48
C LYS A 125 3.23 -11.26 21.74
N VAL A 126 2.72 -11.53 20.54
CA VAL A 126 1.85 -10.57 19.85
C VAL A 126 0.43 -10.76 20.37
N THR A 127 -0.15 -9.74 21.01
CA THR A 127 -1.55 -9.78 21.43
C THR A 127 -2.45 -9.15 20.37
N VAL A 128 -3.57 -9.79 20.02
CA VAL A 128 -4.53 -9.26 19.03
C VAL A 128 -5.97 -9.47 19.49
N ALA A 129 -6.77 -8.41 19.47
CA ALA A 129 -8.19 -8.41 19.85
C ALA A 129 -9.13 -8.93 18.75
N GLY A 130 -8.78 -8.70 17.48
CA GLY A 130 -9.59 -9.08 16.32
C GLY A 130 -9.81 -10.59 16.24
N LYS A 131 -10.95 -11.01 15.66
CA LYS A 131 -11.19 -12.42 15.31
C LYS A 131 -10.22 -12.89 14.21
N ASP A 132 -9.64 -11.96 13.46
CA ASP A 132 -8.63 -12.21 12.45
C ASP A 132 -7.52 -11.15 12.49
N VAL A 133 -6.35 -11.51 11.96
CA VAL A 133 -5.15 -10.66 11.93
C VAL A 133 -4.47 -10.75 10.58
N MET A 134 -4.11 -9.59 10.01
CA MET A 134 -3.24 -9.53 8.83
C MET A 134 -1.82 -9.93 9.22
N VAL A 135 -1.30 -10.95 8.54
CA VAL A 135 0.10 -11.35 8.60
C VAL A 135 0.75 -10.98 7.26
N LYS A 136 1.82 -10.20 7.30
CA LYS A 136 2.68 -9.89 6.16
C LYS A 136 4.12 -10.30 6.44
N GLY A 137 4.85 -10.58 5.38
CA GLY A 137 6.28 -10.82 5.49
C GLY A 137 6.97 -10.89 4.14
N LYS A 138 8.25 -11.24 4.20
CA LYS A 138 9.08 -11.53 3.05
C LYS A 138 9.71 -12.91 3.24
N ALA A 139 9.39 -13.82 2.33
CA ALA A 139 10.16 -15.04 2.13
C ALA A 139 11.34 -14.71 1.19
N THR A 140 12.51 -15.24 1.44
CA THR A 140 13.73 -14.97 0.66
C THR A 140 14.41 -16.28 0.33
N ASP A 141 14.62 -16.50 -0.96
CA ASP A 141 15.39 -17.62 -1.49
C ASP A 141 16.16 -17.18 -2.75
N ALA A 142 17.26 -17.86 -3.07
CA ALA A 142 18.08 -17.55 -4.25
C ALA A 142 17.36 -17.84 -5.59
N ASN A 143 16.46 -18.82 -5.61
CA ASN A 143 15.69 -19.23 -6.78
C ASN A 143 14.28 -18.61 -6.83
N GLY A 144 13.92 -17.78 -5.84
CA GLY A 144 12.59 -17.16 -5.74
C GLY A 144 11.53 -18.08 -5.10
N ILE A 145 10.37 -17.50 -4.81
CA ILE A 145 9.31 -18.14 -4.02
C ILE A 145 8.16 -18.61 -4.92
N LYS A 146 7.80 -19.89 -4.80
CA LYS A 146 6.72 -20.50 -5.58
C LYS A 146 5.35 -20.33 -4.93
N LEU A 147 5.28 -20.46 -3.60
CA LEU A 147 4.07 -20.22 -2.82
C LEU A 147 4.40 -19.97 -1.35
N VAL A 148 3.48 -19.29 -0.66
CA VAL A 148 3.45 -19.22 0.80
C VAL A 148 2.11 -19.76 1.32
N LYS A 149 2.15 -20.47 2.45
CA LYS A 149 0.98 -20.92 3.21
C LYS A 149 1.03 -20.35 4.62
N ILE A 150 -0.12 -19.98 5.16
CA ILE A 150 -0.28 -19.64 6.58
C ILE A 150 -1.33 -20.58 7.17
N ASN A 151 -0.95 -21.31 8.23
CA ASN A 151 -1.75 -22.39 8.84
C ASN A 151 -2.23 -23.43 7.81
N GLY A 152 -1.40 -23.74 6.82
CA GLY A 152 -1.69 -24.67 5.73
C GLY A 152 -2.55 -24.12 4.58
N VAL A 153 -3.18 -22.95 4.75
CA VAL A 153 -3.94 -22.27 3.70
C VAL A 153 -2.96 -21.47 2.82
N GLN A 154 -2.99 -21.69 1.51
CA GLN A 154 -2.18 -20.90 0.57
C GLN A 154 -2.64 -19.44 0.56
N VAL A 155 -1.69 -18.53 0.69
CA VAL A 155 -1.92 -17.07 0.65
C VAL A 155 -1.27 -16.47 -0.59
N TYR A 156 -1.55 -15.20 -0.86
CA TYR A 156 -0.88 -14.50 -1.95
C TYR A 156 0.60 -14.27 -1.62
N SER A 157 1.47 -14.57 -2.59
CA SER A 157 2.91 -14.33 -2.53
C SER A 157 3.45 -14.01 -3.92
N LYS A 158 4.33 -13.02 -4.02
CA LYS A 158 5.08 -12.71 -5.26
C LYS A 158 6.27 -13.65 -5.45
N GLU A 159 6.80 -13.74 -6.67
CA GLU A 159 8.05 -14.48 -6.94
C GLU A 159 9.24 -13.89 -6.16
N GLU A 160 9.29 -12.55 -5.98
CA GLU A 160 10.27 -11.85 -5.14
C GLU A 160 10.01 -11.99 -3.62
N GLY A 161 9.01 -12.80 -3.25
CA GLY A 161 8.78 -13.35 -1.93
C GLY A 161 8.01 -12.49 -0.93
N ASP A 162 7.54 -11.30 -1.31
CA ASP A 162 6.60 -10.54 -0.47
C ASP A 162 5.25 -11.28 -0.41
N PHE A 163 4.72 -11.50 0.79
CA PHE A 163 3.48 -12.25 1.02
C PHE A 163 2.58 -11.60 2.06
N TRP A 164 1.28 -11.86 1.98
CA TRP A 164 0.30 -11.44 3.00
C TRP A 164 -0.93 -12.34 3.04
N GLY A 165 -1.56 -12.45 4.21
CA GLY A 165 -2.81 -13.18 4.38
C GLY A 165 -3.46 -12.94 5.75
N SER A 166 -4.77 -13.14 5.86
CA SER A 166 -5.48 -13.04 7.15
C SER A 166 -5.49 -14.39 7.87
N VAL A 167 -5.21 -14.37 9.17
CA VAL A 167 -5.25 -15.53 10.06
C VAL A 167 -6.40 -15.37 11.04
N VAL A 168 -7.36 -16.30 11.03
CA VAL A 168 -8.43 -16.37 12.03
C VAL A 168 -7.87 -16.86 13.36
N LEU A 169 -8.19 -16.16 14.44
CA LEU A 169 -7.72 -16.41 15.80
C LEU A 169 -8.84 -16.99 16.68
N ASN A 170 -8.57 -18.13 17.29
CA ASN A 170 -9.33 -18.66 18.43
C ASN A 170 -8.95 -17.91 19.72
N GLU A 171 -9.68 -18.10 20.80
CA GLU A 171 -9.26 -17.57 22.11
C GLU A 171 -8.09 -18.38 22.68
N GLY A 172 -7.23 -17.70 23.44
CA GLY A 172 -5.95 -18.21 23.92
C GLY A 172 -4.82 -18.01 22.92
N ILE A 173 -3.79 -18.85 23.04
CA ILE A 173 -2.59 -18.79 22.21
C ILE A 173 -2.87 -19.48 20.87
N ASN A 174 -2.73 -18.73 19.78
CA ASN A 174 -2.77 -19.23 18.41
C ASN A 174 -1.34 -19.41 17.91
N LYS A 175 -0.96 -20.65 17.63
CA LYS A 175 0.28 -20.96 16.92
C LYS A 175 0.08 -20.66 15.43
N VAL A 176 0.74 -19.64 14.92
CA VAL A 176 0.73 -19.30 13.49
C VAL A 176 1.95 -19.92 12.84
N VAL A 177 1.70 -20.74 11.82
CA VAL A 177 2.73 -21.46 11.07
C VAL A 177 2.74 -20.91 9.64
N ILE A 178 3.83 -20.24 9.27
CA ILE A 178 4.07 -19.79 7.89
C ILE A 178 5.01 -20.79 7.23
N GLN A 179 4.63 -21.32 6.08
CA GLN A 179 5.45 -22.20 5.25
C GLN A 179 5.67 -21.54 3.90
N ALA A 180 6.93 -21.33 3.51
CA ALA A 180 7.29 -20.81 2.19
C ALA A 180 8.02 -21.91 1.41
N THR A 181 7.56 -22.17 0.19
CA THR A 181 8.16 -23.15 -0.71
C THR A 181 8.81 -22.43 -1.88
N ASP A 182 10.08 -22.72 -2.16
CA ASP A 182 10.81 -22.21 -3.33
C ASP A 182 10.36 -22.90 -4.64
N ILE A 183 11.00 -22.52 -5.75
CA ILE A 183 10.76 -23.14 -7.05
C ILE A 183 11.26 -24.60 -7.11
N ALA A 184 12.29 -24.95 -6.34
CA ALA A 184 12.88 -26.29 -6.22
C ALA A 184 12.01 -27.29 -5.41
N GLY A 185 11.07 -26.79 -4.60
CA GLY A 185 10.24 -27.56 -3.68
C GLY A 185 10.78 -27.65 -2.25
N ASN A 186 11.90 -27.02 -1.89
CA ASN A 186 12.29 -26.96 -0.47
C ASN A 186 11.33 -26.03 0.26
N THR A 187 11.05 -26.33 1.53
CA THR A 187 10.07 -25.59 2.33
C THR A 187 10.71 -25.10 3.62
N GLY A 188 10.75 -23.78 3.78
CA GLY A 188 11.06 -23.12 5.03
C GLY A 188 9.81 -22.98 5.88
N GLU A 189 9.96 -23.07 7.21
CA GLU A 189 8.87 -22.87 8.15
C GLU A 189 9.29 -21.81 9.20
N GLN A 190 8.40 -20.84 9.44
CA GLN A 190 8.52 -19.89 10.53
C GLN A 190 7.26 -19.96 11.39
N VAL A 191 7.47 -20.16 12.68
CA VAL A 191 6.41 -20.22 13.68
C VAL A 191 6.46 -18.96 14.54
N PHE A 192 5.31 -18.41 14.87
CA PHE A 192 5.16 -17.43 15.94
C PHE A 192 3.82 -17.58 16.64
N GLU A 193 3.71 -17.05 17.86
CA GLU A 193 2.49 -17.14 18.66
C GLU A 193 1.78 -15.79 18.69
N ILE A 194 0.47 -15.84 18.42
CA ILE A 194 -0.44 -14.72 18.59
C ILE A 194 -1.42 -15.07 19.70
N GLU A 195 -1.37 -14.34 20.80
CA GLU A 195 -2.35 -14.49 21.88
C GLU A 195 -3.57 -13.60 21.60
N ARG A 196 -4.72 -14.23 21.41
CA ARG A 196 -6.00 -13.55 21.48
C ARG A 196 -6.55 -13.83 22.88
N PRO A 197 -6.69 -12.85 23.78
CA PRO A 197 -7.13 -13.12 25.15
C PRO A 197 -8.44 -13.90 25.17
N SER A 198 -8.58 -14.84 26.11
CA SER A 198 -9.87 -15.47 26.40
C SER A 198 -10.62 -14.60 27.39
N ALA A 199 -11.91 -14.39 27.15
CA ALA A 199 -12.71 -13.50 27.97
C ALA A 199 -12.91 -14.07 29.37
N ALA A 200 -12.22 -13.50 30.37
CA ALA A 200 -12.43 -13.86 31.77
C ALA A 200 -13.88 -13.55 32.18
N VAL A 201 -14.60 -14.56 32.67
CA VAL A 201 -15.96 -14.41 33.18
C VAL A 201 -15.90 -13.66 34.51
N ILE A 202 -16.01 -12.33 34.48
CA ILE A 202 -16.01 -11.53 35.70
C ILE A 202 -17.33 -11.76 36.44
N ALA A 203 -17.22 -12.32 37.65
CA ALA A 203 -18.35 -12.52 38.55
C ALA A 203 -18.98 -11.17 38.98
N VAL A 204 -20.30 -11.17 39.13
CA VAL A 204 -21.12 -9.97 39.28
C VAL A 204 -20.82 -9.19 40.57
N SER A 205 -20.66 -7.88 40.48
CA SER A 205 -20.80 -6.91 41.60
C SER A 205 -21.05 -5.51 41.05
N PRO A 206 -21.79 -4.68 41.81
CA PRO A 206 -23.20 -4.39 41.57
C PRO A 206 -23.45 -3.54 40.33
N ALA A 207 -24.71 -3.52 39.88
CA ALA A 207 -25.14 -2.93 38.61
C ALA A 207 -24.65 -1.49 38.38
N ILE A 208 -23.60 -1.35 37.59
CA ILE A 208 -23.43 -0.17 36.73
C ILE A 208 -24.55 -0.28 35.70
N VAL A 209 -25.54 0.60 35.80
CA VAL A 209 -26.58 0.75 34.77
C VAL A 209 -25.87 0.95 33.44
N PRO A 210 -26.17 0.18 32.38
CA PRO A 210 -25.56 0.42 31.08
C PRO A 210 -25.84 1.87 30.69
N VAL A 211 -24.79 2.64 30.42
CA VAL A 211 -24.97 3.85 29.59
C VAL A 211 -25.52 3.31 28.27
N GLU A 212 -26.77 3.64 27.99
CA GLU A 212 -27.42 3.27 26.74
C GLU A 212 -26.51 3.75 25.60
N LEU A 213 -25.97 2.80 24.83
CA LEU A 213 -25.12 3.10 23.68
C LEU A 213 -25.98 3.83 22.66
N LYS A 214 -25.97 5.17 22.72
CA LYS A 214 -26.68 6.01 21.77
C LYS A 214 -26.24 5.61 20.35
N PRO A 215 -27.18 5.24 19.46
CA PRO A 215 -26.84 4.92 18.09
C PRO A 215 -26.34 6.18 17.40
N GLY A 216 -25.05 6.20 17.10
CA GLY A 216 -24.40 7.30 16.40
C GLY A 216 -24.90 7.46 14.97
N LYS A 217 -24.88 8.70 14.49
CA LYS A 217 -25.09 9.02 13.08
C LYS A 217 -23.81 8.75 12.29
N ASN A 218 -23.96 8.46 11.00
CA ASN A 218 -22.83 8.42 10.08
C ASN A 218 -22.75 9.74 9.30
N TYR A 219 -21.55 10.33 9.28
CA TYR A 219 -21.19 11.51 8.50
C TYR A 219 -20.13 11.15 7.47
N ALA A 220 -20.15 11.83 6.32
CA ALA A 220 -19.03 11.81 5.40
C ALA A 220 -18.61 13.22 4.97
N LEU A 221 -17.32 13.45 4.89
CA LEU A 221 -16.71 14.59 4.21
C LEU A 221 -16.02 14.08 2.95
N LEU A 222 -16.54 14.46 1.79
CA LEU A 222 -16.07 14.00 0.48
C LEU A 222 -15.35 15.14 -0.24
N ILE A 223 -14.03 15.04 -0.32
CA ILE A 223 -13.12 16.08 -0.79
C ILE A 223 -12.53 15.65 -2.13
N ALA A 224 -12.65 16.48 -3.15
CA ALA A 224 -12.10 16.23 -4.48
C ALA A 224 -11.40 17.48 -5.01
N SER A 225 -10.08 17.41 -5.21
CA SER A 225 -9.29 18.47 -5.83
C SER A 225 -8.96 18.05 -7.25
N GLN A 226 -9.58 18.72 -8.23
CA GLN A 226 -9.54 18.29 -9.63
C GLN A 226 -8.95 19.36 -10.55
N ASN A 227 -9.43 20.60 -10.43
CA ASN A 227 -9.02 21.74 -11.28
C ASN A 227 -8.07 22.63 -10.47
N TYR A 228 -6.79 22.66 -10.84
CA TYR A 228 -5.75 23.39 -10.09
C TYR A 228 -5.46 24.77 -10.71
N ASP A 229 -5.24 25.78 -9.86
CA ASP A 229 -5.01 27.16 -10.30
C ASP A 229 -3.60 27.36 -10.90
N ASP A 230 -2.58 26.68 -10.38
CA ASP A 230 -1.22 26.67 -10.95
C ASP A 230 -1.15 25.65 -12.11
N GLY A 231 -1.01 26.15 -13.34
CA GLY A 231 -0.88 25.31 -14.55
C GLY A 231 0.36 24.40 -14.60
N GLN A 232 1.28 24.46 -13.62
CA GLN A 232 2.34 23.47 -13.43
C GLN A 232 1.87 22.23 -12.64
N ILE A 233 0.66 22.25 -12.08
CA ILE A 233 -0.03 21.11 -11.49
C ILE A 233 -1.10 20.66 -12.50
N PRO A 234 -0.93 19.50 -13.17
CA PRO A 234 -1.94 19.01 -14.11
C PRO A 234 -3.29 18.84 -13.42
N SER A 235 -4.35 19.33 -14.03
CA SER A 235 -5.71 19.01 -13.58
C SER A 235 -6.04 17.55 -13.84
N LEU A 236 -6.89 16.98 -12.99
CA LEU A 236 -7.33 15.59 -13.03
C LEU A 236 -8.71 15.49 -13.70
N GLU A 237 -9.14 14.30 -14.11
CA GLU A 237 -10.44 14.10 -14.76
C GLU A 237 -11.53 13.52 -13.84
N ASN A 238 -11.15 12.63 -12.91
CA ASN A 238 -12.09 11.79 -12.15
C ASN A 238 -12.39 12.15 -10.67
N PRO A 239 -11.57 12.91 -9.89
CA PRO A 239 -11.80 13.06 -8.45
C PRO A 239 -13.21 13.47 -8.01
N ILE A 240 -13.86 14.41 -8.73
CA ILE A 240 -15.22 14.85 -8.41
C ILE A 240 -16.23 13.75 -8.74
N ALA A 241 -16.07 13.07 -9.88
CA ALA A 241 -16.94 11.96 -10.27
C ALA A 241 -16.87 10.80 -9.25
N ASP A 242 -15.67 10.47 -8.78
CA ASP A 242 -15.46 9.42 -7.78
C ASP A 242 -16.02 9.78 -6.40
N ALA A 243 -15.85 11.03 -5.96
CA ALA A 243 -16.46 11.53 -4.73
C ALA A 243 -18.01 11.52 -4.81
N ILE A 244 -18.59 11.88 -5.96
CA ILE A 244 -20.05 11.78 -6.20
C ILE A 244 -20.49 10.31 -6.17
N LYS A 245 -19.77 9.41 -6.84
CA LYS A 245 -20.06 7.98 -6.90
C LYS A 245 -20.04 7.34 -5.51
N LEU A 246 -19.04 7.67 -4.70
CA LEU A 246 -18.97 7.26 -3.30
C LEU A 246 -20.15 7.82 -2.48
N LYS A 247 -20.52 9.10 -2.64
CA LYS A 247 -21.71 9.69 -1.98
C LYS A 247 -22.96 8.87 -2.26
N GLN A 248 -23.21 8.50 -3.53
CA GLN A 248 -24.40 7.73 -3.90
C GLN A 248 -24.39 6.32 -3.29
N ILE A 249 -23.24 5.64 -3.24
CA ILE A 249 -23.12 4.32 -2.60
C ILE A 249 -23.38 4.42 -1.10
N LEU A 250 -22.74 5.38 -0.40
CA LEU A 250 -22.94 5.61 1.03
C LEU A 250 -24.42 5.92 1.34
N LYS A 251 -25.07 6.76 0.53
CA LYS A 251 -26.50 7.12 0.67
C LYS A 251 -27.46 5.96 0.36
N SER A 252 -27.24 5.23 -0.74
CA SER A 252 -28.17 4.20 -1.21
C SER A 252 -28.07 2.91 -0.39
N THR A 253 -26.86 2.53 -0.02
CA THR A 253 -26.54 1.18 0.46
C THR A 253 -26.28 1.14 1.97
N TYR A 254 -25.82 2.24 2.57
CA TYR A 254 -25.35 2.30 3.96
C TYR A 254 -26.10 3.36 4.77
N ASN A 255 -26.02 3.32 6.10
CA ASN A 255 -26.79 4.20 7.01
C ASN A 255 -26.31 5.67 7.05
N PHE A 256 -26.13 6.32 5.90
CA PHE A 256 -25.85 7.75 5.77
C PHE A 256 -27.12 8.51 5.30
N THR A 257 -27.33 9.72 5.83
CA THR A 257 -28.39 10.65 5.44
C THR A 257 -27.81 11.81 4.61
N ASP A 258 -28.61 12.45 3.75
CA ASP A 258 -28.13 13.55 2.89
C ASP A 258 -27.54 14.72 3.68
N GLU A 259 -28.19 15.08 4.80
CA GLU A 259 -27.76 16.14 5.73
C GLU A 259 -26.35 15.94 6.29
N ASN A 260 -25.89 14.69 6.36
CA ASN A 260 -24.61 14.30 6.92
C ASN A 260 -23.53 14.03 5.85
N LEU A 261 -23.84 14.21 4.55
CA LEU A 261 -22.95 13.92 3.43
C LEU A 261 -22.39 15.22 2.82
N PHE A 262 -21.40 15.78 3.51
CA PHE A 262 -20.68 16.99 3.10
C PHE A 262 -19.79 16.75 1.88
N GLN A 263 -19.66 17.79 1.05
CA GLN A 263 -18.84 17.78 -0.16
C GLN A 263 -17.95 19.03 -0.20
N LEU A 264 -16.73 18.87 -0.71
CA LEU A 264 -15.78 19.94 -1.03
C LEU A 264 -15.15 19.61 -2.39
N PHE A 265 -15.62 20.28 -3.44
CA PHE A 265 -15.13 20.10 -4.81
C PHE A 265 -14.33 21.32 -5.23
N ASN A 266 -13.11 21.09 -5.71
CA ASN A 266 -12.08 22.10 -5.92
C ASN A 266 -11.93 23.08 -4.73
N PRO A 267 -11.70 22.56 -3.50
CA PRO A 267 -11.58 23.41 -2.32
C PRO A 267 -10.23 24.10 -2.25
N LEU A 268 -10.23 25.31 -1.71
CA LEU A 268 -9.02 26.00 -1.27
C LEU A 268 -8.61 25.49 0.13
N LYS A 269 -7.37 25.78 0.56
CA LYS A 269 -6.88 25.46 1.91
C LYS A 269 -7.68 26.14 3.03
N SER A 270 -8.34 27.27 2.74
CA SER A 270 -9.31 27.90 3.65
C SER A 270 -10.60 27.10 3.82
N ASP A 271 -11.13 26.53 2.73
CA ASP A 271 -12.42 25.82 2.73
C ASP A 271 -12.31 24.50 3.50
N PHE A 272 -11.19 23.81 3.33
CA PHE A 272 -10.83 22.63 4.11
C PHE A 272 -10.89 22.93 5.62
N LYS A 273 -10.22 24.00 6.07
CA LYS A 273 -10.18 24.40 7.48
C LYS A 273 -11.54 24.80 8.02
N LYS A 274 -12.28 25.61 7.24
CA LYS A 274 -13.65 26.03 7.59
C LYS A 274 -14.58 24.83 7.74
N LYS A 275 -14.53 23.88 6.81
CA LYS A 275 -15.39 22.68 6.84
C LYS A 275 -15.07 21.76 8.02
N PHE A 276 -13.80 21.60 8.38
CA PHE A 276 -13.42 20.85 9.59
C PHE A 276 -13.97 21.49 10.86
N LEU A 277 -13.94 22.84 10.96
CA LEU A 277 -14.55 23.55 12.07
C LEU A 277 -16.08 23.35 12.09
N GLU A 278 -16.76 23.51 10.95
CA GLU A 278 -18.21 23.25 10.84
C GLU A 278 -18.58 21.82 11.24
N ILE A 279 -17.77 20.81 10.90
CA ILE A 279 -17.98 19.42 11.33
C ILE A 279 -17.76 19.26 12.83
N LYS A 280 -16.75 19.92 13.40
CA LYS A 280 -16.42 19.87 14.84
C LYS A 280 -17.57 20.39 15.72
N GLU A 281 -18.33 21.37 15.24
CA GLU A 281 -19.50 21.92 15.95
C GLU A 281 -20.73 20.98 15.94
N VAL A 282 -20.87 20.09 14.94
CA VAL A 282 -22.06 19.23 14.80
C VAL A 282 -21.83 17.79 15.24
N ILE A 283 -20.63 17.25 15.06
CA ILE A 283 -20.36 15.82 15.28
C ILE A 283 -20.22 15.49 16.77
N GLN A 284 -20.88 14.44 17.22
CA GLN A 284 -20.89 14.02 18.63
C GLN A 284 -19.92 12.86 18.89
N PRO A 285 -19.53 12.62 20.17
CA PRO A 285 -18.65 11.51 20.53
C PRO A 285 -19.16 10.13 20.13
N GLU A 286 -20.48 9.95 20.03
CA GLU A 286 -21.11 8.72 19.55
C GLU A 286 -21.16 8.55 18.02
N ASP A 287 -20.84 9.57 17.23
CA ASP A 287 -20.99 9.54 15.77
C ASP A 287 -19.81 8.90 15.03
N ASN A 288 -20.01 8.51 13.77
CA ASN A 288 -18.96 7.96 12.91
C ASN A 288 -18.71 8.89 11.72
N LEU A 289 -17.45 9.08 11.33
CA LEU A 289 -17.03 9.96 10.24
C LEU A 289 -16.22 9.20 9.18
N LEU A 290 -16.62 9.32 7.91
CA LEU A 290 -15.79 8.95 6.77
C LEU A 290 -15.21 10.24 6.16
N ILE A 291 -13.91 10.29 5.93
CA ILE A 291 -13.27 11.38 5.19
C ILE A 291 -12.71 10.75 3.91
N PHE A 292 -13.19 11.19 2.76
CA PHE A 292 -12.63 10.81 1.46
C PHE A 292 -11.87 11.99 0.89
N TYR A 293 -10.65 11.77 0.40
CA TYR A 293 -9.88 12.74 -0.35
C TYR A 293 -9.36 12.12 -1.64
N ALA A 294 -9.72 12.71 -2.78
CA ALA A 294 -9.13 12.40 -4.08
C ALA A 294 -8.49 13.67 -4.67
N GLY A 295 -7.27 13.54 -5.19
CA GLY A 295 -6.51 14.66 -5.72
C GLY A 295 -5.00 14.43 -5.65
N HIS A 296 -4.22 15.43 -6.05
CA HIS A 296 -2.76 15.34 -5.98
C HIS A 296 -2.23 15.28 -4.55
N GLY A 297 -1.11 14.58 -4.40
CA GLY A 297 -0.28 14.56 -3.20
C GLY A 297 1.19 14.63 -3.60
N ILE A 298 2.03 15.23 -2.75
CA ILE A 298 3.46 15.36 -3.00
C ILE A 298 4.28 14.94 -1.78
N TRP A 299 5.36 14.21 -2.02
CA TRP A 299 6.36 13.88 -1.01
C TRP A 299 7.62 14.73 -1.18
N VAL A 300 8.09 15.28 -0.06
CA VAL A 300 9.27 16.12 0.00
C VAL A 300 10.38 15.34 0.69
N GLU A 301 11.19 14.62 -0.11
CA GLU A 301 12.22 13.70 0.38
C GLU A 301 13.20 14.35 1.38
N LYS A 302 13.63 15.60 1.11
CA LYS A 302 14.52 16.37 2.00
C LYS A 302 13.94 16.61 3.40
N GLU A 303 12.61 16.56 3.55
CA GLU A 303 11.88 16.77 4.81
C GLU A 303 11.25 15.50 5.37
N LYS A 304 11.15 14.44 4.55
CA LYS A 304 10.40 13.21 4.81
C LYS A 304 8.94 13.49 5.21
N LYS A 305 8.25 14.30 4.42
CA LYS A 305 6.87 14.72 4.64
C LYS A 305 6.02 14.56 3.38
N GLY A 306 4.81 14.05 3.55
CA GLY A 306 3.74 14.09 2.56
C GLY A 306 2.83 15.31 2.76
N TYR A 307 2.28 15.81 1.66
CA TYR A 307 1.35 16.93 1.62
C TYR A 307 0.21 16.63 0.65
N TRP A 308 -0.99 17.10 0.96
CA TRP A 308 -2.13 17.15 0.04
C TRP A 308 -2.08 18.46 -0.74
N LEU A 309 -2.38 18.40 -2.04
CA LEU A 309 -2.49 19.57 -2.90
C LEU A 309 -3.96 19.89 -3.13
N LEU A 310 -4.40 20.97 -2.50
CA LEU A 310 -5.70 21.61 -2.74
C LEU A 310 -5.57 22.55 -3.95
N THR A 311 -6.67 23.11 -4.46
CA THR A 311 -6.64 23.75 -5.80
C THR A 311 -5.86 25.08 -5.85
N ASP A 312 -5.68 25.71 -4.68
CA ASP A 312 -4.81 26.87 -4.45
C ASP A 312 -3.31 26.52 -4.26
N ALA A 313 -2.92 25.24 -4.43
CA ALA A 313 -1.53 24.83 -4.35
C ALA A 313 -0.70 25.40 -5.52
N ALA A 314 0.45 26.00 -5.21
CA ALA A 314 1.46 26.40 -6.18
C ALA A 314 2.61 25.39 -6.21
N ARG A 315 3.00 24.90 -7.39
CA ARG A 315 3.96 23.80 -7.59
C ARG A 315 5.34 24.08 -6.99
N ASN A 316 5.70 25.35 -6.82
CA ASN A 316 7.00 25.80 -6.34
C ASN A 316 6.96 26.46 -4.94
N ASP A 317 5.81 26.48 -4.26
CA ASP A 317 5.68 27.03 -2.90
C ASP A 317 4.99 26.06 -1.92
N ALA A 318 5.81 25.41 -1.10
CA ALA A 318 5.38 24.44 -0.10
C ALA A 318 4.49 25.02 1.02
N ASN A 319 4.42 26.35 1.19
CA ASN A 319 3.52 26.97 2.17
C ASN A 319 2.05 26.86 1.77
N THR A 320 1.78 26.79 0.45
CA THR A 320 0.42 26.61 -0.10
C THR A 320 -0.12 25.20 0.15
N TRP A 321 0.74 24.18 0.20
CA TRP A 321 0.34 22.78 0.35
C TRP A 321 -0.14 22.47 1.77
N LEU A 322 -0.99 21.45 1.93
CA LEU A 322 -1.52 21.05 3.23
C LEU A 322 -0.74 19.84 3.79
N PRO A 323 0.09 19.98 4.84
CA PRO A 323 0.91 18.87 5.35
C PRO A 323 0.06 17.74 5.94
N ASN A 324 0.44 16.47 5.72
CA ASN A 324 -0.27 15.33 6.30
C ASN A 324 -0.41 15.45 7.83
N LYS A 325 0.61 15.98 8.53
CA LYS A 325 0.55 16.23 9.98
C LYS A 325 -0.53 17.24 10.38
N GLU A 326 -0.78 18.27 9.57
CA GLU A 326 -1.82 19.26 9.84
C GLU A 326 -3.21 18.62 9.70
N VAL A 327 -3.41 17.82 8.64
CA VAL A 327 -4.62 17.01 8.45
C VAL A 327 -4.86 16.05 9.62
N LEU A 328 -3.84 15.30 10.04
CA LEU A 328 -3.95 14.33 11.13
C LEU A 328 -4.29 14.99 12.47
N ASN A 329 -3.68 16.15 12.77
CA ASN A 329 -4.04 16.94 13.96
C ASN A 329 -5.51 17.39 13.90
N MET A 330 -5.97 17.90 12.76
CA MET A 330 -7.37 18.32 12.59
C MET A 330 -8.36 17.14 12.71
N ILE A 331 -7.99 15.94 12.25
CA ILE A 331 -8.77 14.71 12.45
C ILE A 331 -8.78 14.27 13.92
N ALA A 332 -7.65 14.43 14.64
CA ALA A 332 -7.54 14.09 16.06
C ALA A 332 -8.45 14.97 16.95
N GLU A 333 -8.74 16.20 16.52
CA GLU A 333 -9.60 17.14 17.23
C GLU A 333 -11.11 16.89 17.05
N LEU A 334 -11.53 16.02 16.12
CA LEU A 334 -12.94 15.69 15.91
C LEU A 334 -13.37 14.62 16.95
N PRO A 335 -14.48 14.82 17.69
CA PRO A 335 -14.83 13.95 18.81
C PRO A 335 -15.37 12.56 18.44
N SER A 336 -15.66 12.28 17.16
CA SER A 336 -16.33 11.06 16.67
C SER A 336 -15.80 9.73 17.26
N ARG A 337 -16.65 8.72 17.39
CA ARG A 337 -16.25 7.38 17.83
C ARG A 337 -15.35 6.71 16.79
N HIS A 338 -15.74 6.67 15.53
CA HIS A 338 -14.91 6.10 14.46
C HIS A 338 -14.63 7.16 13.39
N THR A 339 -13.36 7.31 12.99
CA THR A 339 -12.99 8.02 11.76
C THR A 339 -12.26 7.07 10.83
N LEU A 340 -12.78 6.92 9.62
CA LEU A 340 -12.11 6.29 8.49
C LEU A 340 -11.66 7.38 7.52
N LEU A 341 -10.35 7.50 7.31
CA LEU A 341 -9.78 8.30 6.25
C LEU A 341 -9.54 7.41 5.02
N ILE A 342 -10.09 7.77 3.87
CA ILE A 342 -9.81 7.13 2.59
C ILE A 342 -9.12 8.18 1.71
N THR A 343 -7.88 7.95 1.34
CA THR A 343 -7.14 8.87 0.47
C THR A 343 -6.78 8.18 -0.84
N ASP A 344 -7.34 8.71 -1.92
CA ASP A 344 -6.91 8.41 -3.27
C ASP A 344 -5.97 9.50 -3.78
N ALA A 345 -4.77 9.49 -3.20
CA ALA A 345 -3.74 10.48 -3.43
C ALA A 345 -2.36 9.90 -3.14
N CYS A 346 -1.37 10.31 -3.94
CA CYS A 346 0.02 9.90 -3.86
C CYS A 346 0.62 10.21 -2.47
N PHE A 347 1.51 9.34 -1.96
CA PHE A 347 2.27 9.54 -0.71
C PHE A 347 1.45 9.57 0.61
N SER A 348 0.20 9.14 0.53
CA SER A 348 -0.69 8.98 1.67
C SER A 348 -0.26 7.87 2.64
N GLY A 349 0.60 6.92 2.23
CA GLY A 349 1.17 5.88 3.11
C GLY A 349 1.96 6.39 4.32
N SER A 350 2.27 7.69 4.38
CA SER A 350 2.95 8.34 5.51
C SER A 350 2.04 8.67 6.72
N VAL A 351 0.74 8.35 6.67
CA VAL A 351 -0.20 8.61 7.79
C VAL A 351 -0.17 7.56 8.91
N PHE A 352 0.59 6.47 8.74
CA PHE A 352 0.50 5.28 9.60
C PHE A 352 1.59 5.20 10.68
N LYS A 353 1.22 4.65 11.85
CA LYS A 353 2.14 4.35 12.96
C LYS A 353 2.43 2.86 13.10
N THR A 354 3.67 2.49 13.42
CA THR A 354 4.04 1.15 13.93
C THR A 354 4.10 1.11 15.46
N ARG A 355 3.12 0.47 16.09
CA ARG A 355 3.20 -0.09 17.46
C ARG A 355 2.07 -1.08 17.71
N GLY A 356 2.33 -2.13 18.48
CA GLY A 356 1.32 -3.13 18.90
C GLY A 356 0.23 -2.54 19.81
N LEU A 357 -0.95 -3.17 19.82
CA LEU A 357 -2.18 -2.64 20.43
C LEU A 357 -2.95 -3.72 21.23
N GLY A 358 -3.72 -3.27 22.22
CA GLY A 358 -4.36 -4.10 23.25
C GLY A 358 -5.82 -4.52 23.02
N ALA A 359 -6.42 -5.09 24.07
CA ALA A 359 -7.34 -6.24 23.99
C ALA A 359 -8.86 -5.98 23.91
N ASP A 360 -9.55 -6.96 23.30
CA ASP A 360 -10.98 -7.36 23.31
C ASP A 360 -12.02 -6.29 22.85
N ALA A 361 -13.36 -6.43 22.90
CA ALA A 361 -14.30 -7.55 23.05
C ALA A 361 -15.49 -7.42 22.01
N PRO A 362 -16.64 -8.15 21.98
CA PRO A 362 -17.14 -9.35 22.71
C PRO A 362 -17.10 -10.64 21.83
N ALA A 363 -16.02 -10.97 21.13
CA ALA A 363 -14.71 -10.40 21.39
C ALA A 363 -14.13 -9.45 20.30
N ALA A 364 -14.86 -9.12 19.22
CA ALA A 364 -14.37 -8.17 18.20
C ALA A 364 -15.36 -7.04 17.80
N LEU A 365 -16.46 -7.33 17.10
CA LEU A 365 -17.26 -6.27 16.43
C LEU A 365 -17.90 -5.20 17.35
N ARG A 366 -18.66 -5.56 18.41
CA ARG A 366 -19.31 -4.54 19.28
C ARG A 366 -18.31 -3.69 20.08
N GLU A 367 -17.19 -4.22 20.59
CA GLU A 367 -16.24 -3.34 21.31
C GLU A 367 -15.32 -2.62 20.33
N MET A 368 -14.98 -3.20 19.18
CA MET A 368 -14.40 -2.40 18.08
C MET A 368 -15.34 -1.25 17.68
N SER A 369 -16.66 -1.46 17.80
CA SER A 369 -17.71 -0.44 17.63
C SER A 369 -17.94 0.46 18.85
N ASN A 370 -17.40 0.14 20.04
CA ASN A 370 -17.47 0.99 21.24
C ASN A 370 -16.16 1.76 21.46
N LYS A 371 -15.05 1.26 20.89
CA LYS A 371 -13.71 1.83 20.95
C LYS A 371 -13.52 2.92 19.92
N ILE A 372 -12.77 3.96 20.32
CA ILE A 372 -12.40 5.02 19.39
C ILE A 372 -11.52 4.42 18.27
N SER A 373 -11.94 4.62 17.03
CA SER A 373 -11.19 4.22 15.85
C SER A 373 -10.74 5.43 15.06
N ARG A 374 -9.50 5.40 14.60
CA ARG A 374 -8.89 6.34 13.66
C ARG A 374 -8.02 5.53 12.72
N VAL A 375 -8.55 5.17 11.56
CA VAL A 375 -7.91 4.28 10.59
C VAL A 375 -7.87 4.94 9.21
N ALA A 376 -6.89 4.56 8.39
CA ALA A 376 -6.79 5.00 7.01
C ALA A 376 -6.78 3.82 6.03
N ILE A 377 -7.31 4.06 4.83
CA ILE A 377 -7.04 3.29 3.62
C ILE A 377 -6.42 4.23 2.58
N THR A 378 -5.31 3.82 1.96
CA THR A 378 -4.58 4.58 0.95
C THR A 378 -4.50 3.82 -0.37
N SER A 379 -4.50 4.53 -1.51
CA SER A 379 -4.34 3.91 -2.84
C SER A 379 -2.90 3.52 -3.21
N GLY A 380 -1.91 4.05 -2.49
CA GLY A 380 -0.50 3.72 -2.68
C GLY A 380 0.37 4.02 -1.45
N ASN A 381 1.64 3.62 -1.52
CA ASN A 381 2.66 3.95 -0.53
C ASN A 381 3.42 5.24 -0.92
N ASP A 382 4.36 5.14 -1.88
CA ASP A 382 5.24 6.25 -2.33
C ASP A 382 5.21 6.47 -3.86
N SER A 383 4.14 6.05 -4.52
CA SER A 383 4.00 6.08 -6.00
C SER A 383 2.88 7.03 -6.44
N GLU A 384 3.06 7.64 -7.61
CA GLU A 384 2.01 8.42 -8.28
C GLU A 384 0.88 7.50 -8.77
N VAL A 385 -0.37 7.92 -8.56
CA VAL A 385 -1.58 7.14 -8.92
C VAL A 385 -2.07 7.61 -10.30
N PRO A 386 -2.39 6.71 -11.25
CA PRO A 386 -2.95 7.10 -12.54
C PRO A 386 -4.31 7.79 -12.43
N ASP A 387 -4.66 8.62 -13.43
CA ASP A 387 -5.94 9.37 -13.48
C ASP A 387 -7.18 8.48 -13.41
N GLU A 388 -7.10 7.23 -13.89
CA GLU A 388 -8.09 6.18 -13.60
C GLU A 388 -7.61 5.35 -12.39
N SER A 389 -8.19 5.65 -11.23
CA SER A 389 -7.83 4.97 -9.99
C SER A 389 -8.40 3.56 -9.92
N VAL A 390 -7.50 2.58 -10.13
CA VAL A 390 -7.79 1.17 -9.88
C VAL A 390 -8.16 0.92 -8.40
N PHE A 391 -7.59 1.70 -7.48
CA PHE A 391 -8.02 1.68 -6.07
C PHE A 391 -9.50 2.07 -5.93
N MET A 392 -9.93 3.15 -6.57
CA MET A 392 -11.32 3.60 -6.51
C MET A 392 -12.28 2.60 -7.18
N LYS A 393 -11.88 2.01 -8.32
CA LYS A 393 -12.58 0.89 -8.96
C LYS A 393 -12.87 -0.23 -7.96
N TYR A 394 -11.87 -0.67 -7.19
CA TYR A 394 -12.05 -1.74 -6.20
C TYR A 394 -12.77 -1.30 -4.92
N LEU A 395 -12.59 -0.06 -4.46
CA LEU A 395 -13.37 0.50 -3.34
C LEU A 395 -14.88 0.58 -3.66
N VAL A 396 -15.23 1.06 -4.86
CA VAL A 396 -16.60 1.04 -5.37
C VAL A 396 -17.14 -0.38 -5.42
N LYS A 397 -16.38 -1.31 -5.99
CA LYS A 397 -16.78 -2.72 -6.14
C LYS A 397 -17.04 -3.35 -4.78
N ALA A 398 -16.10 -3.21 -3.85
CA ALA A 398 -16.16 -3.68 -2.47
C ALA A 398 -17.44 -3.21 -1.76
N LEU A 399 -17.72 -1.90 -1.79
CA LEU A 399 -18.89 -1.32 -1.14
C LEU A 399 -20.21 -1.65 -1.84
N THR A 400 -20.23 -1.80 -3.17
CA THR A 400 -21.46 -2.06 -3.95
C THR A 400 -21.86 -3.54 -3.92
N GLU A 401 -20.89 -4.45 -4.05
CA GLU A 401 -21.13 -5.90 -4.08
C GLU A 401 -21.20 -6.53 -2.68
N ASN A 402 -21.02 -5.75 -1.62
CA ASN A 402 -21.11 -6.19 -0.23
C ASN A 402 -22.46 -6.88 0.07
N LYS A 403 -22.40 -8.13 0.53
CA LYS A 403 -23.55 -8.94 0.95
C LYS A 403 -23.76 -8.95 2.47
N GLU A 404 -22.82 -8.41 3.24
CA GLU A 404 -22.83 -8.46 4.71
C GLU A 404 -23.54 -7.24 5.32
N LYS A 405 -24.26 -7.45 6.43
CA LYS A 405 -24.94 -6.37 7.16
C LYS A 405 -23.96 -5.39 7.81
N TYR A 406 -22.79 -5.91 8.23
CA TYR A 406 -21.71 -5.17 8.87
C TYR A 406 -20.40 -5.51 8.16
N LEU A 407 -19.81 -4.54 7.45
CA LEU A 407 -18.52 -4.68 6.78
C LEU A 407 -17.51 -3.74 7.45
N THR A 408 -16.43 -4.29 8.02
CA THR A 408 -15.38 -3.45 8.62
C THR A 408 -14.41 -2.95 7.55
N ALA A 409 -13.78 -1.79 7.75
CA ALA A 409 -12.85 -1.22 6.78
C ALA A 409 -11.61 -2.10 6.59
N GLN A 410 -11.12 -2.75 7.65
CA GLN A 410 -10.07 -3.77 7.57
C GLN A 410 -10.49 -4.93 6.66
N LYS A 411 -11.67 -5.53 6.90
CA LYS A 411 -12.13 -6.69 6.12
C LYS A 411 -12.36 -6.34 4.64
N MET A 412 -12.93 -5.17 4.38
CA MET A 412 -13.09 -4.60 3.04
C MET A 412 -11.74 -4.49 2.33
N PHE A 413 -10.76 -3.88 2.99
CA PHE A 413 -9.42 -3.71 2.43
C PHE A 413 -8.73 -5.04 2.12
N ILE A 414 -8.72 -5.98 3.07
CA ILE A 414 -8.03 -7.27 2.95
C ILE A 414 -8.65 -8.14 1.85
N ASN A 415 -9.98 -8.28 1.84
CA ASN A 415 -10.64 -9.29 1.01
C ASN A 415 -11.04 -8.78 -0.38
N GLN A 416 -11.05 -7.47 -0.62
CA GLN A 416 -11.67 -6.88 -1.81
C GLN A 416 -10.82 -5.81 -2.50
N ILE A 417 -9.77 -5.27 -1.85
CA ILE A 417 -8.97 -4.16 -2.38
C ILE A 417 -7.50 -4.57 -2.61
N ILE A 418 -6.76 -4.98 -1.57
CA ILE A 418 -5.29 -5.07 -1.63
C ILE A 418 -4.79 -5.99 -2.76
N GLU A 419 -5.23 -7.24 -2.81
CA GLU A 419 -4.82 -8.21 -3.84
C GLU A 419 -5.19 -7.73 -5.25
N ALA A 420 -6.40 -7.18 -5.40
CA ALA A 420 -6.93 -6.81 -6.70
C ALA A 420 -6.22 -5.58 -7.30
N VAL A 421 -5.92 -4.57 -6.48
CA VAL A 421 -5.12 -3.40 -6.88
C VAL A 421 -3.68 -3.79 -7.19
N MET A 422 -3.06 -4.68 -6.41
CA MET A 422 -1.67 -5.10 -6.61
C MET A 422 -1.48 -6.06 -7.80
N ASN A 423 -2.54 -6.73 -8.26
CA ASN A 423 -2.53 -7.52 -9.48
C ASN A 423 -2.68 -6.66 -10.75
N GLU A 424 -3.43 -5.57 -10.69
CA GLU A 424 -3.64 -4.67 -11.84
C GLU A 424 -2.63 -3.49 -11.91
N THR A 425 -1.94 -3.16 -10.81
CA THR A 425 -1.06 -1.98 -10.74
C THR A 425 0.25 -2.24 -9.99
N LYS A 426 1.16 -1.25 -10.07
CA LYS A 426 2.38 -1.19 -9.25
C LYS A 426 2.18 -0.45 -7.92
N THR A 427 0.96 0.04 -7.62
CA THR A 427 0.71 0.73 -6.36
C THR A 427 0.47 -0.30 -5.26
N GLU A 428 1.03 -0.06 -4.08
CA GLU A 428 0.75 -0.86 -2.89
C GLU A 428 -0.23 -0.07 -2.00
N PRO A 429 -1.53 -0.36 -2.07
CA PRO A 429 -2.50 0.29 -1.19
C PRO A 429 -2.28 -0.19 0.24
N ARG A 430 -2.58 0.64 1.23
CA ARG A 430 -2.32 0.30 2.64
C ARG A 430 -3.53 0.56 3.53
N TYR A 431 -3.62 -0.21 4.60
CA TYR A 431 -4.53 -0.02 5.71
C TYR A 431 -3.74 0.05 7.02
N GLY A 432 -4.20 0.87 7.96
CA GLY A 432 -3.54 1.03 9.26
C GLY A 432 -4.16 2.13 10.11
N THR A 433 -3.57 2.37 11.29
CA THR A 433 -4.04 3.40 12.24
C THR A 433 -3.45 4.77 11.91
N LEU A 434 -4.26 5.82 12.05
CA LEU A 434 -3.83 7.20 11.88
C LEU A 434 -2.88 7.60 13.02
N GLU A 435 -1.68 8.07 12.68
CA GLU A 435 -0.76 8.62 13.68
C GLU A 435 -1.40 9.83 14.40
N LEU A 436 -1.11 9.96 15.70
CA LEU A 436 -1.55 11.07 16.57
C LEU A 436 -3.07 11.20 16.83
N ALA A 437 -3.93 10.40 16.19
CA ALA A 437 -5.37 10.61 16.23
C ALA A 437 -6.13 9.99 17.43
N GLY A 438 -5.49 9.16 18.26
CA GLY A 438 -6.12 8.60 19.47
C GLY A 438 -6.92 7.30 19.30
N HIS A 439 -6.58 6.48 18.30
CA HIS A 439 -7.16 5.13 18.13
C HIS A 439 -6.90 4.21 19.36
N VAL A 440 -7.91 3.47 19.81
CA VAL A 440 -7.85 2.54 20.97
C VAL A 440 -8.32 1.11 20.66
N GLY A 441 -8.24 0.68 19.40
CA GLY A 441 -8.52 -0.70 18.98
C GLY A 441 -9.83 -0.93 18.22
N GLY A 442 -10.55 0.13 17.84
CA GLY A 442 -11.77 0.02 17.02
C GLY A 442 -11.51 0.00 15.51
N ASP A 443 -12.52 -0.36 14.72
CA ASP A 443 -12.53 -0.21 13.25
C ASP A 443 -13.81 0.52 12.82
N PHE A 444 -13.79 1.14 11.64
CA PHE A 444 -14.97 1.72 11.03
C PHE A 444 -15.84 0.61 10.42
N ILE A 445 -17.15 0.63 10.73
CA ILE A 445 -18.09 -0.41 10.30
C ILE A 445 -19.16 0.18 9.39
N PHE A 446 -19.09 -0.18 8.11
CA PHE A 446 -20.15 0.06 7.15
C PHE A 446 -21.37 -0.80 7.48
N THR A 447 -22.42 -0.18 8.03
CA THR A 447 -23.70 -0.85 8.30
C THR A 447 -24.62 -0.66 7.11
N LYS A 448 -24.93 -1.76 6.42
CA LYS A 448 -25.84 -1.78 5.26
C LYS A 448 -27.27 -1.46 5.72
N LYS A 449 -28.09 -0.83 4.88
CA LYS A 449 -29.52 -0.56 5.16
C LYS A 449 -30.31 -1.85 5.43
#